data_AF-A0A655CT11-F1
#
_entry.id   AF-A0A655CT11-F1
#
_cell.length_a   1.000
_cell.length_b   1.000
_cell.length_c   1.000
_cell.angle_alpha   90.00
_cell.angle_beta   90.00
_cell.angle_gamma   90.00
#
_symmetry.space_group_name_H-M   'P 1'
#
loop_
_entity.id
_entity.type
_entity.pdbx_description
1 polymer ?
#
loop_
_entity_poly.entity_id
_entity_poly.type
_entity_poly.pdbx_seq_one_letter_code
_entity_poly.pdbx_strand_id
1 'polypeptide(L)'
;MLFGYGLLQLLFMLRLMPWYLSQPFNASFWSFSFGVSALATTGLHLGHGSESGLFHILAVPLFIFTNAIIALLLVRTFLLLVQGTLLIRTERAALLKTEEKNYRS
;
A
#
# COMPACT_ATOMS: atom_id res chain seq x y z
N MET A 1 13.45 4.77 -19.16
CA MET A 1 13.40 3.29 -19.00
C MET A 1 12.78 2.85 -17.68
N LEU A 2 13.10 3.48 -16.54
CA LEU A 2 12.58 3.12 -15.21
C LEU A 2 11.05 3.13 -15.07
N PHE A 3 10.35 4.04 -15.77
CA PHE A 3 8.89 4.13 -15.71
C PHE A 3 8.18 2.86 -16.25
N GLY A 4 8.66 2.32 -17.37
CA GLY A 4 8.10 1.08 -17.95
C GLY A 4 8.31 -0.13 -17.03
N TYR A 5 9.46 -0.20 -16.35
CA TYR A 5 9.69 -1.22 -15.32
C TYR A 5 8.76 -1.04 -14.13
N GLY A 6 8.54 0.20 -13.67
CA GLY A 6 7.56 0.50 -12.61
C GLY A 6 6.13 0.08 -12.99
N LEU A 7 5.72 0.29 -14.26
CA LEU A 7 4.41 -0.13 -14.74
C LEU A 7 4.30 -1.67 -14.81
N LEU A 8 5.34 -2.36 -15.26
CA LEU A 8 5.40 -3.83 -15.22
C LEU A 8 5.30 -4.34 -13.78
N GLN A 9 6.02 -3.72 -12.85
CA GLN A 9 5.97 -4.05 -11.43
C GLN A 9 4.57 -3.81 -10.85
N LEU A 10 3.88 -2.74 -11.25
CA LEU A 10 2.48 -2.52 -10.89
C LEU A 10 1.57 -3.65 -11.40
N LEU A 11 1.74 -4.10 -12.65
CA LEU A 11 0.95 -5.19 -13.22
C LEU A 11 1.15 -6.50 -12.46
N PHE A 12 2.40 -6.82 -12.07
CA PHE A 12 2.66 -7.96 -11.20
C PHE A 12 1.97 -7.80 -9.84
N MET A 13 2.06 -6.62 -9.25
CA MET A 13 1.39 -6.32 -7.98
C MET A 13 -0.14 -6.49 -8.07
N LEU A 14 -0.77 -5.99 -9.14
CA LEU A 14 -2.19 -6.16 -9.44
C LEU A 14 -2.57 -7.62 -9.61
N ARG A 15 -1.72 -8.41 -10.28
CA ARG A 15 -1.93 -9.85 -10.45
C ARG A 15 -1.83 -10.61 -9.13
N LEU A 16 -0.93 -10.22 -8.24
CA LEU A 16 -0.77 -10.82 -6.92
C LEU A 16 -1.81 -10.28 -5.91
N MET A 17 -2.49 -9.17 -6.22
CA MET A 17 -3.46 -8.52 -5.34
C MET A 17 -4.60 -9.46 -4.87
N PRO A 18 -5.24 -10.30 -5.71
CA PRO A 18 -6.29 -11.22 -5.25
C PRO A 18 -5.77 -12.23 -4.22
N TRP A 19 -4.54 -12.70 -4.42
CA TRP A 19 -3.87 -13.60 -3.48
C TRP A 19 -3.52 -12.86 -2.18
N TYR A 20 -3.03 -11.63 -2.28
CA TYR A 20 -2.66 -10.81 -1.13
C TYR A 20 -3.88 -10.35 -0.31
N LEU A 21 -5.01 -10.04 -0.97
CA LEU A 21 -6.29 -9.68 -0.33
C LEU A 21 -7.00 -10.87 0.34
N SER A 22 -6.55 -12.10 0.10
CA SER A 22 -7.04 -13.29 0.81
C SER A 22 -6.55 -13.31 2.27
N GLN A 23 -5.50 -12.55 2.60
CA GLN A 23 -4.99 -12.39 3.97
C GLN A 23 -5.79 -11.30 4.71
N PRO A 24 -5.96 -11.42 6.04
CA PRO A 24 -6.55 -10.33 6.83
C PRO A 24 -5.73 -9.05 6.66
N PHE A 25 -6.43 -7.92 6.66
CA PHE A 25 -5.79 -6.61 6.50
C PHE A 25 -4.73 -6.41 7.59
N ASN A 26 -3.55 -5.97 7.18
CA ASN A 26 -2.40 -5.75 8.05
C ASN A 26 -1.68 -4.43 7.68
N ALA A 27 -0.79 -3.96 8.55
CA ALA A 27 -0.08 -2.70 8.34
C ALA A 27 0.78 -2.69 7.06
N SER A 28 1.24 -3.84 6.57
CA SER A 28 2.05 -3.94 5.36
C SER A 28 1.29 -3.49 4.11
N PHE A 29 -0.05 -3.46 4.12
CA PHE A 29 -0.85 -2.90 3.04
C PHE A 29 -0.57 -1.40 2.81
N TRP A 30 -0.13 -0.66 3.83
CA TRP A 30 0.26 0.74 3.68
C TRP A 30 1.52 0.93 2.83
N SER A 31 2.42 -0.06 2.76
CA SER A 31 3.60 0.02 1.89
C SER A 31 3.26 0.19 0.41
N PHE A 32 2.09 -0.30 -0.03
CA PHE A 32 1.63 -0.12 -1.40
C PHE A 32 1.32 1.34 -1.73
N SER A 33 0.87 2.13 -0.76
CA SER A 33 0.57 3.56 -0.97
C SER A 33 1.78 4.33 -1.48
N PHE A 34 2.97 4.01 -0.97
CA PHE A 34 4.23 4.61 -1.43
C PHE A 34 4.52 4.25 -2.89
N GLY A 35 4.45 2.96 -3.24
CA GLY A 35 4.75 2.48 -4.59
C GLY A 35 3.80 3.02 -5.66
N VAL A 36 2.49 3.02 -5.38
CA VAL A 36 1.48 3.54 -6.33
C VAL A 36 1.53 5.06 -6.45
N SER A 37 1.80 5.79 -5.36
CA SER A 37 1.97 7.25 -5.41
C SER A 37 3.22 7.64 -6.20
N ALA A 38 4.35 6.96 -6.01
CA ALA A 38 5.56 7.21 -6.79
C ALA A 38 5.33 6.99 -8.29
N LEU A 39 4.57 5.95 -8.65
CA LEU A 39 4.19 5.66 -10.03
C LEU A 39 3.28 6.76 -10.62
N ALA A 40 2.26 7.20 -9.89
CA ALA A 40 1.36 8.27 -10.33
C ALA A 40 2.10 9.61 -10.49
N THR A 41 2.96 9.98 -9.55
CA THR A 41 3.79 11.19 -9.64
C THR A 41 4.72 11.14 -10.84
N THR A 42 5.37 9.99 -11.07
CA THR A 42 6.24 9.81 -12.24
C THR A 42 5.44 9.85 -13.55
N GLY A 43 4.23 9.27 -13.56
CA GLY A 43 3.33 9.30 -14.72
C GLY A 43 2.88 10.72 -15.07
N LEU A 44 2.48 11.50 -14.07
CA LEU A 44 2.13 12.92 -14.23
C LEU A 44 3.32 13.76 -14.70
N HIS A 45 4.51 13.54 -14.13
CA HIS A 45 5.73 14.25 -14.50
C HIS A 45 6.13 13.99 -15.97
N LEU A 46 6.03 12.75 -16.43
CA LEU A 46 6.30 12.38 -17.82
C LEU A 46 5.19 12.82 -18.79
N GLY A 47 3.94 12.82 -18.33
CA GLY A 47 2.78 13.29 -19.10
C GLY A 47 2.72 14.80 -19.29
N HIS A 48 3.44 15.59 -18.48
CA HIS A 48 3.54 17.05 -18.63
C HIS A 48 4.61 17.47 -19.66
N GLY A 49 5.65 16.65 -19.85
CA GLY A 49 6.76 16.93 -20.77
C GLY A 49 6.53 16.48 -22.23
N SER A 50 5.39 15.86 -22.54
CA SER A 50 5.08 15.39 -23.89
C SER A 50 3.67 15.83 -24.30
N GLU A 51 3.59 16.82 -25.19
CA GLU A 51 2.37 17.55 -25.61
C GLU A 51 1.23 16.65 -26.15
N SER A 52 1.50 15.40 -26.51
CA SER A 52 0.50 14.45 -27.01
C SER A 52 0.99 12.99 -26.97
N GLY A 53 1.47 12.53 -25.80
CA GLY A 53 2.00 11.19 -25.62
C GLY A 53 1.03 10.21 -24.94
N LEU A 54 1.18 8.90 -25.21
CA LEU A 54 0.56 7.79 -24.45
C LEU A 54 0.68 7.97 -22.92
N PHE A 55 1.72 8.65 -22.45
CA PHE A 55 1.97 8.95 -21.04
C PHE A 55 0.92 9.88 -20.43
N HIS A 56 0.38 10.84 -21.18
CA HIS A 56 -0.67 11.73 -20.70
C HIS A 56 -1.99 10.96 -20.49
N ILE A 57 -2.31 10.07 -21.43
CA ILE A 57 -3.48 9.18 -21.36
C ILE A 57 -3.34 8.17 -20.21
N LEU A 58 -2.12 7.70 -19.92
CA LEU A 58 -1.85 6.77 -18.81
C LEU A 58 -1.77 7.45 -17.44
N ALA A 59 -1.37 8.73 -17.38
CA ALA A 59 -1.20 9.45 -16.13
C ALA A 59 -2.53 9.61 -15.37
N VAL A 60 -3.61 9.95 -16.07
CA VAL A 60 -4.94 10.16 -15.45
C VAL A 60 -5.51 8.87 -14.84
N PRO A 61 -5.57 7.72 -15.53
CA PRO A 61 -5.94 6.44 -14.93
C PRO A 61 -5.06 6.03 -13.76
N LEU A 62 -3.72 6.20 -13.86
CA LEU A 62 -2.80 5.88 -12.76
C LEU A 62 -3.08 6.73 -11.51
N PHE A 63 -3.39 8.01 -11.72
CA PHE A 63 -3.72 8.92 -10.63
C PHE A 63 -5.03 8.53 -9.95
N ILE A 64 -6.09 8.25 -10.72
CA ILE A 64 -7.37 7.79 -10.19
C ILE A 64 -7.19 6.47 -9.43
N PHE A 65 -6.44 5.53 -10.00
CA PHE A 65 -6.14 4.23 -9.42
C PHE A 65 -5.40 4.36 -8.07
N THR A 66 -4.40 5.23 -8.00
CA THR A 66 -3.63 5.52 -6.78
C THR A 66 -4.53 6.06 -5.68
N ASN A 67 -5.37 7.05 -6.00
CA ASN A 67 -6.32 7.62 -5.03
C ASN A 67 -7.35 6.60 -4.56
N ALA A 68 -7.83 5.72 -5.44
CA ALA A 68 -8.75 4.65 -5.08
C ALA A 68 -8.12 3.66 -4.09
N ILE A 69 -6.85 3.29 -4.28
CA ILE A 69 -6.11 2.45 -3.33
C ILE A 69 -5.97 3.16 -1.98
N ILE A 70 -5.56 4.43 -1.97
CA ILE A 70 -5.42 5.19 -0.72
C ILE A 70 -6.76 5.29 0.01
N ALA A 71 -7.86 5.56 -0.69
CA ALA A 71 -9.20 5.58 -0.11
C ALA A 71 -9.59 4.23 0.50
N LEU A 72 -9.32 3.12 -0.20
CA LEU A 72 -9.58 1.77 0.32
C LEU A 72 -8.74 1.48 1.58
N LEU A 73 -7.46 1.86 1.58
CA LEU A 73 -6.58 1.71 2.74
C LEU A 73 -7.08 2.53 3.93
N LEU A 74 -7.52 3.78 3.68
CA LEU A 74 -8.08 4.65 4.72
C LEU A 74 -9.36 4.06 5.30
N VAL A 75 -10.30 3.61 4.48
CA VAL A 75 -11.55 2.99 4.94
C VAL A 75 -11.26 1.74 5.78
N ARG A 76 -10.36 0.86 5.32
CA ARG A 76 -9.98 -0.35 6.07
C ARG A 76 -9.29 -0.01 7.40
N THR A 77 -8.39 0.96 7.39
CA THR A 77 -7.71 1.46 8.59
C THR A 77 -8.72 2.03 9.58
N PHE A 78 -9.69 2.82 9.11
CA PHE A 78 -10.75 3.39 9.93
C PHE A 78 -11.66 2.31 10.52
N LEU A 79 -12.06 1.31 9.73
CA LEU A 79 -12.85 0.17 10.21
C LEU A 79 -12.11 -0.58 11.34
N LEU A 80 -10.80 -0.83 11.17
CA LEU A 80 -10.00 -1.50 12.20
C LEU A 80 -9.74 -0.62 13.43
N LEU A 81 -9.67 0.70 13.25
CA LEU A 81 -9.57 1.68 14.33
C LEU A 81 -10.85 1.66 15.17
N VAL A 82 -12.02 1.68 14.52
CA VAL A 82 -13.33 1.55 15.17
C VAL A 82 -13.48 0.19 15.85
N GLN A 83 -12.91 -0.88 15.30
CA GLN A 83 -12.87 -2.20 15.92
C GLN A 83 -11.87 -2.32 17.08
N GLY A 84 -11.08 -1.28 17.39
CA GLY A 84 -10.13 -1.26 18.52
C GLY A 84 -8.96 -2.25 18.39
N THR A 85 -8.79 -2.89 17.22
CA THR A 85 -7.76 -3.93 16.96
C THR A 85 -6.45 -3.33 16.44
N LEU A 86 -6.41 -2.03 16.16
CA LEU A 86 -5.29 -1.40 15.45
C LEU A 86 -3.99 -1.29 16.26
N LEU A 87 -4.05 -1.35 17.61
CA LEU A 87 -2.88 -1.01 18.43
C LEU A 87 -2.28 -2.10 19.33
N ILE A 88 -2.99 -3.07 19.93
CA ILE A 88 -2.33 -3.93 20.95
C ILE A 88 -2.79 -5.39 20.92
N ARG A 89 -2.07 -6.24 20.18
CA ARG A 89 -1.99 -7.68 20.54
C ARG A 89 -0.58 -8.28 20.40
N THR A 90 0.23 -7.81 19.44
CA THR A 90 1.63 -8.28 19.30
C THR A 90 2.54 -7.77 20.43
N GLU A 91 2.46 -6.49 20.78
CA GLU A 91 3.38 -5.91 21.77
C GLU A 91 3.07 -6.39 23.19
N ARG A 92 1.79 -6.43 23.61
CA ARG A 92 1.44 -6.93 24.95
C ARG A 92 1.81 -8.40 25.15
N ALA A 93 1.59 -9.27 24.16
CA ALA A 93 1.91 -10.69 24.29
C ALA A 93 3.44 -10.93 24.35
N ALA A 94 4.23 -10.16 23.60
CA ALA A 94 5.69 -10.24 23.63
C ALA A 94 6.28 -9.65 24.93
N LEU A 95 5.70 -8.57 25.45
CA LEU A 95 6.10 -7.96 26.72
C LEU A 95 5.76 -8.87 27.92
N LEU A 96 4.55 -9.43 27.97
CA LEU A 96 4.15 -10.35 29.05
C LEU A 96 5.00 -11.63 29.06
N LYS A 97 5.36 -12.18 27.88
CA LYS A 97 6.23 -13.36 27.77
C LYS A 97 7.67 -13.06 28.21
N THR A 98 8.12 -11.82 28.03
CA THR A 98 9.45 -11.37 28.47
C THR A 98 9.50 -11.19 29.99
N GLU A 99 8.44 -10.64 30.60
CA GLU A 99 8.35 -10.50 32.06
C GLU A 99 8.27 -11.85 32.78
N GLU A 100 7.47 -12.81 32.29
CA GLU A 100 7.41 -14.17 32.89
C GLU A 100 8.76 -14.90 32.85
N LYS A 101 9.56 -14.69 31.80
CA LYS A 101 10.87 -15.32 31.68
C LYS A 101 11.89 -14.70 32.65
N ASN A 102 11.81 -13.40 32.90
CA ASN A 102 12.72 -12.70 33.81
C ASN A 102 12.45 -13.02 35.29
N TYR A 103 11.21 -13.36 35.64
CA TYR A 103 10.83 -13.74 37.02
C TYR A 103 11.18 -15.19 37.38
N ARG A 104 11.53 -16.02 36.39
CA ARG A 104 11.88 -17.44 36.57
C ARG A 104 13.40 -17.72 36.45
N SER A 105 14.21 -16.68 36.32
CA SER A 105 15.69 -16.73 36.35
C SER A 105 16.21 -16.25 37.69
#